data_AF-A0A1L8DB45-F1
#
_entry.id   AF-A0A1L8DB45-F1
#
_cell.length_a   1.000
_cell.length_b   1.000
_cell.length_c   1.000
_cell.angle_alpha   90.00
_cell.angle_beta   90.00
_cell.angle_gamma   90.00
#
_symmetry.space_group_name_H-M   'P 1'
#
loop_
_entity.id
_entity.type
_entity.pdbx_description
1 polymer ?
#
loop_
_entity_poly.entity_id
_entity_poly.type
_entity_poly.pdbx_seq_one_letter_code
_entity_poly.pdbx_strand_id
1 'polypeptide(L)'
;FSPCIYYKSFKKTLKNLKHPKIPTFDDLLYEMKKREMFGFMAMLHIQPAVLMERQSEQGSGLNGFVDEEASKEITKIMFCGKRFTEVLKKSIMRFDKIGLFDF
;
A
#
# COMPACT_ATOMS: atom_id res chain seq x y z
N PHE A 1 7.88 -3.19 -9.35
CA PHE A 1 7.68 -4.58 -8.90
C PHE A 1 7.28 -5.41 -10.11
N SER A 2 8.03 -6.46 -10.48
CA SER A 2 7.69 -7.33 -11.62
C SER A 2 7.05 -8.62 -11.10
N PRO A 3 5.78 -8.90 -11.39
CA PRO A 3 5.12 -10.14 -10.97
C PRO A 3 5.90 -11.40 -11.38
N CYS A 4 6.54 -11.38 -12.56
CA CYS A 4 7.34 -12.48 -13.07
C CYS A 4 8.58 -12.76 -12.19
N ILE A 5 9.26 -11.71 -11.71
CA ILE A 5 10.43 -11.86 -10.82
C ILE A 5 9.96 -12.41 -9.46
N TYR A 6 8.88 -11.85 -8.92
CA TYR A 6 8.31 -12.33 -7.66
C TYR A 6 7.91 -13.81 -7.74
N TYR A 7 7.21 -14.22 -8.80
CA TYR A 7 6.79 -15.61 -8.98
C TYR A 7 7.97 -16.58 -9.06
N LYS A 8 9.07 -16.21 -9.74
CA LYS A 8 10.28 -17.05 -9.78
C LYS A 8 10.82 -17.32 -8.37
N SER A 9 10.92 -16.27 -7.55
CA SER A 9 11.37 -16.40 -6.15
C SER A 9 10.38 -17.20 -5.31
N PHE A 10 9.08 -16.89 -5.40
CA PHE A 10 8.01 -17.59 -4.70
C PHE A 10 8.01 -19.10 -4.99
N LYS A 11 8.05 -19.47 -6.28
CA LYS A 11 8.14 -20.85 -6.74
C LYS A 11 9.40 -21.55 -6.23
N LYS A 12 10.56 -20.88 -6.26
CA LYS A 12 11.82 -21.44 -5.74
C LYS A 12 11.71 -21.73 -4.24
N THR A 13 11.16 -20.81 -3.46
CA THR A 13 10.95 -20.99 -2.02
C THR A 13 10.04 -22.18 -1.73
N LEU A 14 8.90 -22.29 -2.41
CA LEU A 14 7.98 -23.42 -2.21
C LEU A 14 8.61 -24.77 -2.58
N LYS A 15 9.44 -24.82 -3.63
CA LYS A 15 10.21 -26.02 -3.99
C LYS A 15 11.18 -26.42 -2.87
N ASN A 16 11.92 -25.46 -2.33
CA ASN A 16 12.88 -25.71 -1.25
C ASN A 16 12.20 -26.24 0.01
N LEU A 17 10.97 -25.77 0.29
CA LEU A 17 10.14 -26.23 1.40
C LEU A 17 9.40 -27.55 1.12
N LYS A 18 9.58 -28.16 -0.06
CA LYS A 18 8.85 -29.37 -0.51
C LYS A 18 7.32 -29.20 -0.38
N HIS A 19 6.81 -28.01 -0.67
CA HIS A 19 5.38 -27.73 -0.57
C HIS A 19 4.60 -28.60 -1.57
N PRO A 20 3.53 -29.30 -1.14
CA PRO A 20 2.87 -30.34 -1.94
C PRO A 20 2.20 -29.81 -3.21
N LYS A 21 1.80 -28.53 -3.21
CA LYS A 21 1.21 -27.86 -4.37
C LYS A 21 1.88 -26.51 -4.59
N ILE A 22 2.47 -26.31 -5.75
CA ILE A 22 3.06 -25.03 -6.12
C ILE A 22 2.06 -24.30 -7.02
N PRO A 23 1.53 -23.13 -6.62
CA PRO A 23 0.63 -22.35 -7.46
C PRO A 23 1.29 -21.98 -8.79
N THR A 24 0.49 -21.88 -9.84
CA THR A 24 0.93 -21.37 -11.14
C THR A 24 1.14 -19.86 -11.09
N PHE A 25 1.67 -19.30 -12.18
CA PHE A 25 1.79 -17.85 -12.29
C PHE A 25 0.42 -17.18 -12.36
N ASP A 26 -0.53 -17.80 -13.06
CA ASP A 26 -1.88 -17.28 -13.20
C ASP A 26 -2.65 -17.34 -11.88
N ASP A 27 -2.47 -18.41 -11.10
CA ASP A 27 -3.04 -18.49 -9.73
C ASP A 27 -2.56 -17.32 -8.87
N LEU A 28 -1.26 -16.98 -8.96
CA LEU A 28 -0.70 -15.85 -8.24
C LEU A 28 -1.29 -14.53 -8.72
N LEU A 29 -1.40 -14.31 -10.04
CA LEU A 29 -1.97 -13.07 -10.59
C LEU A 29 -3.43 -12.89 -10.20
N TYR A 30 -4.22 -13.97 -10.22
CA TYR A 30 -5.60 -13.97 -9.77
C TYR A 30 -5.71 -13.55 -8.29
N GLU A 31 -4.87 -14.15 -7.44
CA GLU A 31 -4.82 -13.85 -6.01
C GLU A 31 -4.28 -12.44 -5.70
N MET A 32 -3.38 -11.91 -6.53
CA MET A 32 -2.94 -10.51 -6.44
C MET A 32 -4.08 -9.56 -6.81
N LYS A 33 -4.82 -9.83 -7.90
CA LYS A 33 -5.95 -9.00 -8.34
C LYS A 33 -7.03 -8.91 -7.26
N LYS A 34 -7.37 -10.02 -6.61
CA LYS A 34 -8.32 -10.06 -5.49
C LYS A 34 -7.91 -9.20 -4.30
N ARG A 35 -6.63 -8.87 -4.18
CA ARG A 35 -6.09 -8.05 -3.07
C ARG A 35 -5.86 -6.59 -3.44
N GLU A 36 -6.17 -6.15 -4.66
CA GLU A 36 -5.96 -4.75 -5.07
C GLU A 36 -6.75 -3.76 -4.20
N MET A 37 -7.93 -4.14 -3.71
CA MET A 37 -8.69 -3.29 -2.77
C MET A 37 -7.94 -3.09 -1.44
N PHE A 38 -7.26 -4.11 -0.92
CA PHE A 38 -6.38 -3.94 0.24
C PHE A 38 -5.19 -3.02 -0.09
N GLY A 39 -4.68 -3.09 -1.31
CA GLY A 39 -3.65 -2.17 -1.79
C GLY A 39 -4.12 -0.70 -1.79
N PHE A 40 -5.34 -0.45 -2.25
CA PHE A 40 -5.95 0.87 -2.18
C PHE A 40 -6.16 1.34 -0.73
N MET A 41 -6.68 0.48 0.14
CA MET A 41 -6.87 0.81 1.55
C MET A 41 -5.53 1.11 2.26
N ALA A 42 -4.49 0.33 1.98
CA ALA A 42 -3.15 0.59 2.52
C ALA A 42 -2.57 1.93 2.03
N MET A 43 -2.82 2.28 0.76
CA MET A 43 -2.42 3.57 0.20
C MET A 43 -3.13 4.74 0.89
N LEU A 44 -4.40 4.61 1.28
CA LEU A 44 -5.12 5.67 1.98
C LEU A 44 -4.81 5.77 3.47
N HIS A 45 -4.60 4.64 4.16
CA HIS A 45 -4.54 4.64 5.63
C HIS A 45 -3.12 4.53 6.20
N ILE A 46 -2.20 3.90 5.47
CA ILE A 46 -0.85 3.60 5.96
C ILE A 46 0.17 4.48 5.26
N GLN A 47 0.05 4.61 3.94
CA GLN A 47 1.04 5.32 3.13
C GLN A 47 1.19 6.83 3.42
N PRO A 48 0.15 7.59 3.83
CA PRO A 48 0.33 8.99 4.21
C PRO A 48 1.28 9.14 5.41
N ALA A 49 1.19 8.24 6.38
CA ALA A 49 2.07 8.21 7.55
C ALA A 49 3.52 7.86 7.17
N VAL A 50 3.71 6.88 6.28
CA VAL A 50 5.05 6.48 5.80
C VAL A 50 5.74 7.58 4.99
N LEU A 51 4.95 8.40 4.28
CA LEU A 51 5.46 9.45 3.39
C LEU A 51 5.47 10.84 4.02
N MET A 52 5.20 10.97 5.32
CA MET A 52 5.29 12.25 6.03
C MET A 52 6.67 12.91 5.80
N GLU A 53 6.66 14.16 5.35
CA GLU A 53 7.87 14.93 5.05
C GLU A 53 8.46 15.61 6.29
N ARG A 54 7.65 15.74 7.34
CA ARG A 54 8.01 16.36 8.61
C ARG A 54 7.17 15.76 9.73
N GLN A 55 7.65 15.93 10.96
CA GLN A 55 6.87 15.65 12.16
C GLN A 55 6.05 16.88 12.55
N SER A 56 4.92 16.67 13.24
CA SER A 56 4.19 17.70 13.98
C SER A 56 5.05 18.24 15.12
N GLU A 57 4.86 19.52 15.47
CA GLU A 57 5.59 20.16 16.56
C GLU A 57 5.24 19.55 17.93
N GLN A 58 4.04 18.98 18.06
CA GLN A 58 3.57 18.25 19.25
C GLN A 58 4.01 16.76 19.28
N GLY A 59 4.77 16.31 18.28
CA GLY A 59 5.23 14.93 18.15
C GLY A 59 4.31 14.05 17.30
N SER A 60 4.92 13.21 16.46
CA SER A 60 4.20 12.38 15.46
C SER A 60 4.01 10.91 15.86
N GLY A 61 4.16 10.63 17.16
CA GLY A 61 3.83 9.33 17.74
C GLY A 61 2.32 9.18 17.98
N LEU A 62 1.93 8.07 18.63
CA LEU A 62 0.52 7.77 18.94
C LEU A 62 -0.19 8.92 19.69
N ASN A 63 0.54 9.67 20.51
CA ASN A 63 0.00 10.81 21.27
C ASN A 63 -0.62 11.90 20.38
N GLY A 64 -0.06 12.11 19.18
CA GLY A 64 -0.61 13.08 18.23
C GLY A 64 -1.92 12.64 17.57
N PHE A 65 -2.31 11.36 17.70
CA PHE A 65 -3.61 10.87 17.22
C PHE A 65 -4.70 10.88 18.30
N VAL A 66 -4.32 11.09 19.57
CA VAL A 66 -5.25 11.07 20.71
C VAL A 66 -5.72 12.49 21.05
N ASP A 67 -4.87 13.49 20.82
CA ASP A 67 -5.25 14.90 20.95
C ASP A 67 -5.94 15.41 19.67
N GLU A 68 -7.08 16.09 19.82
CA GLU A 68 -7.93 16.47 18.69
C GLU A 68 -7.28 17.55 17.80
N GLU A 69 -6.56 18.50 18.39
CA GLU A 69 -5.87 19.56 17.63
C GLU A 69 -4.62 19.02 16.94
N ALA A 70 -3.82 18.23 17.66
CA ALA A 70 -2.65 17.55 17.11
C ALA A 70 -3.04 16.58 15.98
N SER A 71 -4.19 15.92 16.10
CA SER A 71 -4.71 15.00 15.07
C SER A 71 -5.07 15.72 13.78
N LYS A 72 -5.66 16.92 13.87
CA LYS A 72 -5.94 17.77 12.69
C LYS A 72 -4.64 18.21 12.02
N GLU A 73 -3.64 18.59 12.80
CA GLU A 73 -2.33 18.99 12.27
C GLU A 73 -1.62 17.81 11.58
N ILE A 74 -1.56 16.65 12.24
CA ILE A 74 -0.93 15.43 11.69
C ILE A 74 -1.65 14.98 10.42
N THR A 75 -2.98 15.00 10.41
CA THR A 75 -3.76 14.69 9.20
C THR A 75 -3.37 15.62 8.05
N LYS A 76 -3.25 16.93 8.30
CA LYS A 76 -2.81 17.88 7.28
C LYS A 76 -1.38 17.58 6.79
N ILE A 77 -0.45 17.26 7.68
CA ILE A 77 0.93 16.90 7.32
C ILE A 77 0.96 15.65 6.44
N MET A 78 0.19 14.62 6.81
CA MET A 78 0.10 13.35 6.10
C MET A 78 -0.48 13.51 4.69
N PHE A 79 -1.63 14.17 4.57
CA PHE A 79 -2.40 14.19 3.33
C PHE A 79 -2.07 15.36 2.41
N CYS A 80 -1.55 16.47 2.92
CA CYS A 80 -1.14 17.62 2.10
C CYS A 80 0.35 17.63 1.73
N GLY A 81 1.13 16.62 2.15
CA GLY A 81 2.53 16.47 1.77
C GLY A 81 2.71 16.28 0.26
N LYS A 82 3.77 16.85 -0.31
CA LYS A 82 4.02 16.79 -1.76
C LYS A 82 4.24 15.35 -2.22
N ARG A 83 5.07 14.59 -1.49
CA ARG A 83 5.35 13.17 -1.76
C ARG A 83 4.10 12.31 -1.78
N PHE A 84 3.25 12.42 -0.75
CA PHE A 84 2.00 11.65 -0.71
C PHE A 84 1.10 12.02 -1.89
N THR A 85 0.93 13.31 -2.17
CA THR A 85 0.08 13.78 -3.28
C THR A 85 0.57 13.26 -4.65
N GLU A 86 1.88 13.25 -4.89
CA GLU A 86 2.46 12.71 -6.12
C GLU A 86 2.26 11.20 -6.27
N VAL A 87 2.40 10.45 -5.18
CA VAL A 87 2.15 9.00 -5.17
C VAL A 87 0.67 8.71 -5.37
N LEU A 88 -0.21 9.46 -4.69
CA LEU A 88 -1.67 9.33 -4.78
C LEU A 88 -2.13 9.50 -6.23
N LYS A 89 -1.69 10.56 -6.91
CA LYS A 89 -2.03 10.83 -8.33
C LYS A 89 -1.71 9.63 -9.23
N LYS A 90 -0.49 9.09 -9.13
CA LYS A 90 -0.05 7.95 -9.95
C LYS A 90 -0.80 6.66 -9.58
N SER A 91 -1.07 6.47 -8.29
CA SER A 91 -1.72 5.26 -7.77
C SER A 91 -3.19 5.20 -8.15
N ILE A 92 -3.93 6.30 -8.03
CA ILE A 92 -5.35 6.38 -8.43
C ILE A 92 -5.49 6.04 -9.92
N MET A 93 -4.66 6.61 -10.80
CA MET A 93 -4.70 6.30 -12.23
C MET A 93 -4.46 4.80 -12.51
N ARG A 94 -3.59 4.15 -11.74
CA ARG A 94 -3.39 2.70 -11.84
C ARG A 94 -4.64 1.94 -11.41
N PHE A 95 -5.23 2.30 -10.27
CA PHE A 95 -6.41 1.62 -9.72
C PHE A 95 -7.62 1.73 -10.64
N ASP A 96 -7.83 2.91 -11.22
CA ASP A 96 -8.82 3.15 -12.26
C ASP A 96 -8.58 2.25 -13.49
N LYS A 97 -7.34 2.23 -14.02
CA LYS A 97 -6.97 1.40 -15.18
C LYS A 97 -7.21 -0.11 -14.99
N ILE A 98 -7.15 -0.62 -13.76
CA ILE A 98 -7.39 -2.05 -13.46
C ILE A 98 -8.85 -2.34 -13.11
N GLY A 99 -9.73 -1.34 -13.22
CA GLY A 99 -11.16 -1.45 -12.93
C GLY A 99 -11.46 -1.66 -11.45
N LEU A 100 -10.63 -1.14 -10.55
CA LEU A 100 -10.84 -1.33 -9.12
C LEU A 100 -12.14 -0.66 -8.63
N PHE A 101 -12.59 0.38 -9.33
CA PHE A 101 -13.77 1.18 -8.96
C PHE A 101 -15.02 0.87 -9.81
N ASP A 102 -14.97 -0.16 -10.66
CA ASP A 102 -16.03 -0.50 -11.64
C ASP A 102 -17.13 -1.40 -11.04
N PHE A 103 -17.33 -1.35 -9.73
CA PHE A 103 -18.29 -2.19 -8.99
C PHE A 103 -19.72 -1.66 -9.01
#